data_AF-A0A1N7PD88-F1
#
_entry.id   AF-A0A1N7PD88-F1
#
_cell.length_a   1.000
_cell.length_b   1.000
_cell.length_c   1.000
_cell.angle_alpha   90.00
_cell.angle_beta   90.00
_cell.angle_gamma   90.00
#
_symmetry.space_group_name_H-M   'P 1'
#
loop_
_entity.id
_entity.type
_entity.pdbx_description
1 polymer ?
#
loop_
_entity_poly.entity_id
_entity_poly.type
_entity_poly.pdbx_seq_one_letter_code
_entity_poly.pdbx_strand_id
1 'polypeptide(L)'
;MKKILVSLFVMGALHVSAQKTINIFNYTSLNLINFLGAGDQSSPNCYPLITGGHHPVPVPPMGAVSYNGYYNSHLQNPPIDRWDVILSLNNGSVQPATSPVLMALGSATDWMFSKFTVEDPNGTPLPYSGETIGTTGCNLPIITHLQKSVARPYPFSDAFWFVSAGQTYFVIQ
;
A
#
# COMPACT_ATOMS: atom_id res chain seq x y z
N MET A 1 46.40 -23.49 -27.04
CA MET A 1 45.93 -22.18 -26.52
C MET A 1 44.91 -21.60 -27.50
N LYS A 2 43.61 -21.66 -27.18
CA LYS A 2 42.56 -20.88 -27.86
C LYS A 2 41.83 -20.08 -26.80
N LYS A 3 41.92 -18.77 -26.95
CA LYS A 3 41.37 -17.75 -26.05
C LYS A 3 39.95 -17.41 -26.49
N ILE A 4 39.10 -17.15 -25.49
CA ILE A 4 37.95 -16.23 -25.50
C ILE A 4 36.74 -16.68 -26.32
N LEU A 5 35.63 -16.94 -25.61
CA LEU A 5 34.38 -16.18 -25.71
C LEU A 5 33.47 -16.56 -24.51
N VAL A 6 33.88 -16.13 -23.33
CA VAL A 6 32.94 -15.79 -22.25
C VAL A 6 32.50 -14.38 -22.56
N SER A 7 31.24 -14.16 -22.98
CA SER A 7 30.50 -12.91 -22.80
C SER A 7 29.14 -12.90 -23.52
N LEU A 8 28.16 -12.33 -22.83
CA LEU A 8 26.86 -11.84 -23.29
C LEU A 8 25.72 -12.86 -23.52
N PHE A 9 25.24 -13.45 -22.41
CA PHE A 9 23.80 -13.72 -22.23
C PHE A 9 23.33 -13.26 -20.84
N VAL A 10 23.82 -12.11 -20.40
CA VAL A 10 23.29 -11.40 -19.23
C VAL A 10 23.01 -9.98 -19.69
N MET A 11 21.80 -9.75 -20.20
CA MET A 11 21.10 -8.46 -20.26
C MET A 11 19.83 -8.69 -21.07
N GLY A 12 18.71 -8.83 -20.38
CA GLY A 12 17.45 -9.20 -21.01
C GLY A 12 16.43 -9.81 -20.05
N ALA A 13 16.70 -9.85 -18.73
CA ALA A 13 15.60 -9.74 -17.78
C ALA A 13 15.09 -8.30 -17.92
N LEU A 14 14.15 -8.11 -18.86
CA LEU A 14 13.24 -6.99 -18.83
C LEU A 14 12.67 -6.98 -17.41
N HIS A 15 13.20 -6.11 -16.55
CA HIS A 15 12.40 -5.52 -15.50
C HIS A 15 11.32 -4.73 -16.23
N VAL A 16 10.31 -5.45 -16.75
CA VAL A 16 8.98 -4.91 -16.88
C VAL A 16 8.72 -4.38 -15.49
N SER A 17 8.62 -3.07 -15.36
CA SER A 17 8.37 -2.39 -14.09
C SER A 17 7.08 -2.93 -13.50
N ALA A 18 7.19 -4.05 -12.79
CA ALA A 18 6.10 -4.63 -12.04
C ALA A 18 5.81 -3.64 -10.94
N GLN A 19 4.59 -3.11 -10.95
CA GLN A 19 4.10 -2.24 -9.91
C GLN A 19 4.33 -2.92 -8.54
N LYS A 20 4.81 -2.18 -7.55
CA LYS A 20 5.18 -2.76 -6.25
C LYS A 20 3.96 -3.41 -5.59
N THR A 21 4.16 -4.60 -5.04
CA THR A 21 3.11 -5.31 -4.31
C THR A 21 2.93 -4.73 -2.92
N ILE A 22 1.67 -4.58 -2.50
CA ILE A 22 1.29 -4.33 -1.11
C ILE A 22 0.63 -5.58 -0.54
N ASN A 23 0.97 -5.89 0.71
CA ASN A 23 0.40 -6.99 1.49
C ASN A 23 -0.13 -6.43 2.80
N ILE A 24 -1.34 -6.84 3.18
CA ILE A 24 -1.99 -6.41 4.42
C ILE A 24 -2.41 -7.66 5.18
N PHE A 25 -2.00 -7.75 6.45
CA PHE A 25 -2.28 -8.87 7.34
C PHE A 25 -3.09 -8.37 8.53
N ASN A 26 -4.22 -9.02 8.77
CA ASN A 26 -5.05 -8.79 9.93
C ASN A 26 -5.00 -10.04 10.82
N TYR A 27 -4.16 -10.00 11.86
CA TYR A 27 -4.07 -11.04 12.89
C TYR A 27 -4.97 -10.74 14.10
N THR A 28 -5.84 -9.73 14.01
CA THR A 28 -6.83 -9.46 15.05
C THR A 28 -8.05 -10.38 14.88
N SER A 29 -8.90 -10.43 15.91
CA SER A 29 -10.24 -11.04 15.85
C SER A 29 -11.31 -10.12 15.25
N LEU A 30 -10.91 -8.94 14.74
CA LEU A 30 -11.77 -7.87 14.28
C LEU A 30 -11.69 -7.75 12.75
N ASN A 31 -12.69 -7.12 12.13
CA ASN A 31 -12.59 -6.72 10.73
C ASN A 31 -11.62 -5.54 10.63
N LEU A 32 -10.80 -5.51 9.59
CA LEU A 32 -9.90 -4.40 9.31
C LEU A 32 -10.33 -3.71 8.02
N ILE A 33 -10.50 -2.39 8.07
CA ILE A 33 -10.82 -1.56 6.91
C ILE A 33 -9.63 -0.66 6.61
N ASN A 34 -9.05 -0.77 5.41
CA ASN A 34 -7.85 -0.01 5.03
C ASN A 34 -8.12 1.00 3.92
N PHE A 35 -7.40 2.11 3.96
CA PHE A 35 -7.28 3.10 2.91
C PHE A 35 -5.79 3.22 2.56
N LEU A 36 -5.48 2.92 1.31
CA LEU A 36 -4.10 2.80 0.84
C LEU A 36 -3.63 4.07 0.17
N GLY A 37 -2.36 4.41 0.37
CA GLY A 37 -1.72 5.53 -0.30
C GLY A 37 -0.31 5.19 -0.77
N ALA A 38 0.03 5.69 -1.94
CA ALA A 38 1.33 5.54 -2.57
C ALA A 38 1.75 6.82 -3.27
N GLY A 39 3.04 7.09 -3.33
CA GLY A 39 3.54 8.29 -3.99
C GLY A 39 5.02 8.24 -4.26
N ASP A 40 5.51 9.24 -4.98
CA ASP A 40 6.95 9.43 -5.22
C ASP A 40 7.61 10.04 -3.96
N GLN A 41 8.19 9.18 -3.14
CA GLN A 41 8.88 9.59 -1.91
C GLN A 41 10.18 10.37 -2.17
N SER A 42 10.68 10.41 -3.41
CA SER A 42 11.81 11.26 -3.79
C SER A 42 11.41 12.70 -4.09
N SER A 43 10.13 12.94 -4.36
CA SER A 43 9.56 14.27 -4.60
C SER A 43 9.25 14.98 -3.28
N PRO A 44 9.55 16.29 -3.12
CA PRO A 44 9.25 17.03 -1.88
C PRO A 44 7.77 17.03 -1.47
N ASN A 45 6.87 16.81 -2.42
CA ASN A 45 5.41 16.87 -2.23
C ASN A 45 4.71 15.52 -2.48
N CYS A 46 5.47 14.43 -2.65
CA CYS A 46 4.94 13.07 -2.92
C CYS A 46 4.18 12.91 -4.23
N TYR A 47 4.30 13.85 -5.16
CA TYR A 47 3.66 13.73 -6.46
C TYR A 47 4.50 12.87 -7.43
N PRO A 48 3.87 11.97 -8.20
CA PRO A 48 2.43 11.67 -8.22
C PRO A 48 1.98 10.90 -6.97
N LEU A 49 0.80 11.26 -6.44
CA LEU A 49 0.16 10.60 -5.30
C LEU A 49 -1.05 9.80 -5.80
N ILE A 50 -1.13 8.54 -5.38
CA ILE A 50 -2.21 7.61 -5.72
C ILE A 50 -2.83 7.15 -4.41
N THR A 51 -4.14 7.32 -4.27
CA THR A 51 -4.85 6.87 -3.08
C THR A 51 -6.09 6.06 -3.42
N GLY A 52 -6.37 5.06 -2.57
CA GLY A 52 -7.63 4.35 -2.55
C GLY A 52 -8.63 5.00 -1.60
N GLY A 53 -8.56 6.33 -1.43
CA GLY A 53 -9.22 7.07 -0.33
C GLY A 53 -10.74 6.90 -0.25
N HIS A 54 -11.38 6.47 -1.34
CA HIS A 54 -12.82 6.18 -1.41
C HIS A 54 -13.16 4.69 -1.45
N HIS A 55 -12.17 3.82 -1.30
CA HIS A 55 -12.26 2.37 -1.49
C HIS A 55 -11.68 1.65 -0.28
N PRO A 56 -12.46 1.53 0.82
CA PRO A 56 -12.06 0.72 1.95
C PRO A 56 -11.75 -0.70 1.49
N VAL A 57 -10.56 -1.18 1.86
CA VAL A 57 -10.12 -2.56 1.64
C VAL A 57 -10.41 -3.36 2.90
N PRO A 58 -11.52 -4.12 2.95
CA PRO A 58 -11.78 -5.02 4.04
C PRO A 58 -10.79 -6.19 4.05
N VAL A 59 -10.26 -6.49 5.22
CA VAL A 59 -9.48 -7.70 5.50
C VAL A 59 -10.16 -8.40 6.68
N PRO A 60 -10.71 -9.61 6.48
CA PRO A 60 -11.40 -10.32 7.55
C PRO A 60 -10.45 -10.68 8.71
N PRO A 61 -10.98 -11.03 9.89
CA PRO A 61 -10.20 -11.52 11.01
C PRO A 61 -9.30 -12.69 10.58
N MET A 62 -8.06 -12.70 11.06
CA MET A 62 -7.03 -13.70 10.69
C MET A 62 -6.77 -13.80 9.18
N GLY A 63 -7.13 -12.77 8.42
CA GLY A 63 -7.05 -12.73 6.97
C GLY A 63 -5.86 -11.94 6.43
N ALA A 64 -5.66 -12.04 5.12
CA ALA A 64 -4.70 -11.22 4.39
C ALA A 64 -5.23 -10.86 3.00
N VAL A 65 -4.76 -9.73 2.48
CA VAL A 65 -4.98 -9.31 1.09
C VAL A 65 -3.68 -8.78 0.49
N SER A 66 -3.50 -9.01 -0.80
CA SER A 66 -2.37 -8.49 -1.56
C SER A 66 -2.83 -7.84 -2.85
N TYR A 67 -2.20 -6.72 -3.21
CA TYR A 67 -2.39 -6.08 -4.52
C TYR A 67 -1.06 -5.95 -5.23
N ASN A 68 -0.97 -6.51 -6.43
CA ASN A 68 0.20 -6.44 -7.31
C ASN A 68 0.20 -5.15 -8.13
N GLY A 69 0.05 -4.01 -7.45
CA GLY A 69 -0.08 -2.69 -8.07
C GLY A 69 -1.52 -2.20 -8.26
N TYR A 70 -1.63 -1.05 -8.95
CA TYR A 70 -2.89 -0.36 -9.21
C TYR A 70 -3.58 -0.85 -10.48
N TYR A 71 -2.79 -1.20 -11.50
CA TYR A 71 -3.30 -1.74 -12.75
C TYR A 71 -3.65 -3.21 -12.49
N ASN A 72 -4.91 -3.58 -12.68
CA ASN A 72 -5.48 -4.88 -12.29
C ASN A 72 -5.83 -5.05 -10.79
N SER A 73 -5.86 -3.98 -9.99
CA SER A 73 -6.35 -4.08 -8.60
C SER A 73 -7.82 -4.54 -8.51
N HIS A 74 -8.59 -4.37 -9.59
CA HIS A 74 -9.96 -4.88 -9.73
C HIS A 74 -10.05 -6.41 -9.84
N LEU A 75 -8.93 -7.11 -10.08
CA LEU A 75 -8.88 -8.58 -10.15
C LEU A 75 -8.60 -9.23 -8.79
N GLN A 76 -8.30 -8.43 -7.76
CA GLN A 76 -8.03 -8.92 -6.41
C GLN A 76 -9.32 -8.96 -5.58
N ASN A 77 -9.29 -9.64 -4.45
CA ASN A 77 -10.42 -9.70 -3.51
C ASN A 77 -10.00 -9.13 -2.14
N PRO A 78 -10.64 -8.05 -1.66
CA PRO A 78 -11.66 -7.24 -2.33
C PRO A 78 -11.11 -6.46 -3.55
N PRO A 79 -11.92 -6.16 -4.57
CA PRO A 79 -11.46 -5.41 -5.73
C PRO A 79 -11.33 -3.92 -5.42
N ILE A 80 -10.33 -3.27 -6.03
CA ILE A 80 -10.26 -1.80 -6.11
C ILE A 80 -10.42 -1.41 -7.57
N ASP A 81 -11.57 -0.83 -7.92
CA ASP A 81 -11.94 -0.57 -9.31
C ASP A 81 -11.43 0.76 -9.86
N ARG A 82 -11.03 1.68 -8.97
CA ARG A 82 -10.54 3.01 -9.33
C ARG A 82 -9.62 3.58 -8.26
N TRP A 83 -8.77 4.50 -8.69
CA TRP A 83 -7.76 5.17 -7.90
C TRP A 83 -7.87 6.68 -8.07
N ASP A 84 -7.74 7.42 -6.98
CA ASP A 84 -7.55 8.87 -7.02
C ASP A 84 -6.08 9.14 -7.32
N VAL A 85 -5.82 9.81 -8.44
CA VAL A 85 -4.48 10.14 -8.95
C VAL A 85 -4.29 11.64 -8.94
N ILE A 86 -3.27 12.10 -8.21
CA ILE A 86 -2.89 13.51 -8.11
C ILE A 86 -1.48 13.66 -8.64
N LEU A 87 -1.32 14.27 -9.81
CA LEU A 87 -0.02 14.40 -10.49
C LEU A 87 0.76 15.64 -10.04
N SER A 88 0.06 16.66 -9.55
CA SER A 88 0.62 17.90 -9.03
C SER A 88 -0.44 18.64 -8.21
N LEU A 89 -0.05 19.75 -7.58
CA LEU A 89 -0.99 20.63 -6.90
C LEU A 89 -2.18 20.97 -7.82
N ASN A 90 -3.40 20.77 -7.33
CA ASN A 90 -4.67 21.00 -8.04
C ASN A 90 -4.89 20.17 -9.32
N ASN A 91 -4.11 19.12 -9.55
CA ASN A 91 -4.23 18.23 -10.71
C ASN A 91 -4.60 16.81 -10.26
N GLY A 92 -5.86 16.66 -9.84
CA GLY A 92 -6.45 15.39 -9.40
C GLY A 92 -7.40 14.82 -10.44
N SER A 93 -7.39 13.51 -10.59
CA SER A 93 -8.34 12.78 -11.44
C SER A 93 -8.61 11.39 -10.87
N VAL A 94 -9.79 10.84 -11.16
CA VAL A 94 -10.11 9.45 -10.85
C VAL A 94 -9.75 8.59 -12.06
N GLN A 95 -8.93 7.56 -11.85
CA GLN A 95 -8.50 6.63 -12.89
C GLN A 95 -9.10 5.24 -12.62
N PRO A 96 -9.75 4.59 -13.59
CA PRO A 96 -10.16 3.19 -13.43
C PRO A 96 -8.93 2.30 -13.29
N ALA A 97 -9.04 1.17 -12.59
CA ALA A 97 -7.97 0.19 -12.35
C ALA A 97 -7.48 -0.52 -13.64
N THR A 98 -8.07 -0.21 -14.79
CA THR A 98 -7.65 -0.62 -16.14
C THR A 98 -7.01 0.52 -16.94
N SER A 99 -6.87 1.71 -16.35
CA SER A 99 -6.25 2.87 -17.01
C SER A 99 -4.77 2.60 -17.26
N PRO A 100 -4.28 2.72 -18.51
CA PRO A 100 -2.85 2.53 -18.82
C PRO A 100 -1.94 3.51 -18.09
N VAL A 101 -2.46 4.66 -17.67
CA VAL A 101 -1.73 5.66 -16.87
C VAL A 101 -1.22 5.03 -15.58
N LEU A 102 -2.00 4.15 -14.94
CA LEU A 102 -1.63 3.52 -13.68
C LEU A 102 -0.39 2.63 -13.81
N MET A 103 -0.15 1.99 -14.96
CA MET A 103 1.06 1.19 -15.18
C MET A 103 2.32 2.04 -15.07
N ALA A 104 2.35 3.19 -15.77
CA ALA A 104 3.48 4.11 -15.75
C ALA A 104 3.69 4.74 -14.38
N LEU A 105 2.60 5.08 -13.68
CA LEU A 105 2.71 5.61 -12.32
C LEU A 105 3.22 4.57 -11.32
N GLY A 106 2.90 3.29 -11.51
CA GLY A 106 3.42 2.21 -10.66
C GLY A 106 4.94 2.03 -10.68
N SER A 107 5.64 2.52 -11.71
CA SER A 107 7.11 2.65 -11.69
C SER A 107 7.61 3.82 -10.84
N ALA A 108 6.82 4.89 -10.76
CA ALA A 108 7.23 6.17 -10.19
C ALA A 108 6.83 6.34 -8.72
N THR A 109 5.98 5.45 -8.20
CA THR A 109 5.40 5.55 -6.85
C THR A 109 5.69 4.31 -6.04
N ASP A 110 5.82 4.52 -4.73
CA ASP A 110 5.94 3.47 -3.73
C ASP A 110 4.75 3.50 -2.79
N TRP A 111 4.30 2.35 -2.29
CA TRP A 111 3.31 2.33 -1.21
C TRP A 111 3.90 3.02 0.03
N MET A 112 3.20 4.03 0.51
CA MET A 112 3.69 4.94 1.55
C MET A 112 2.97 4.71 2.87
N PHE A 113 1.66 4.49 2.84
CA PHE A 113 0.87 4.37 4.06
C PHE A 113 -0.36 3.50 3.92
N SER A 114 -0.80 2.97 5.06
CA SER A 114 -2.13 2.44 5.27
C SER A 114 -2.79 3.21 6.41
N LYS A 115 -3.92 3.87 6.11
CA LYS A 115 -4.83 4.38 7.12
C LYS A 115 -5.90 3.33 7.35
N PHE A 116 -6.11 2.93 8.59
CA PHE A 116 -7.00 1.80 8.86
C PHE A 116 -7.90 2.06 10.06
N THR A 117 -9.02 1.33 10.09
CA THR A 117 -9.89 1.18 11.26
C THR A 117 -10.14 -0.29 11.50
N VAL A 118 -10.37 -0.68 12.75
CA VAL A 118 -10.90 -2.00 13.09
C VAL A 118 -12.36 -1.93 13.54
N GLU A 119 -13.13 -2.90 13.12
CA GLU A 119 -14.57 -3.01 13.35
C GLU A 119 -14.87 -4.37 13.97
N ASP A 120 -15.96 -4.47 14.74
CA ASP A 120 -16.43 -5.76 15.18
C ASP A 120 -16.79 -6.67 13.98
N PRO A 121 -16.94 -8.00 14.18
CA PRO A 121 -17.33 -8.91 13.11
C PRO A 121 -18.64 -8.54 12.39
N ASN A 122 -19.49 -7.70 12.99
CA ASN A 122 -20.76 -7.24 12.42
C ASN A 122 -20.63 -5.92 11.63
N GLY A 123 -19.42 -5.33 11.55
CA GLY A 123 -19.16 -4.08 10.83
C GLY A 123 -19.37 -2.81 11.67
N THR A 124 -19.37 -2.91 13.00
CA THR A 124 -19.48 -1.74 13.88
C THR A 124 -18.09 -1.18 14.18
N PRO A 125 -17.79 0.08 13.83
CA PRO A 125 -16.52 0.70 14.17
C PRO A 125 -16.30 0.75 15.69
N LEU A 126 -15.13 0.32 16.14
CA LEU A 126 -14.79 0.36 17.57
C LEU A 126 -14.21 1.73 17.96
N PRO A 127 -14.42 2.19 19.22
CA PRO A 127 -13.74 3.38 19.73
C PRO A 127 -12.22 3.24 19.64
N TYR A 128 -11.52 4.33 19.32
CA TYR A 128 -10.06 4.37 19.16
C TYR A 128 -9.51 3.37 18.14
N SER A 129 -10.29 2.96 17.16
CA SER A 129 -9.88 1.94 16.19
C SER A 129 -9.09 2.49 15.00
N GLY A 130 -9.15 3.81 14.76
CA GLY A 130 -8.62 4.46 13.58
C GLY A 130 -7.19 4.97 13.75
N GLU A 131 -6.28 4.52 12.91
CA GLU A 131 -4.87 4.90 12.94
C GLU A 131 -4.22 4.93 11.55
N THR A 132 -2.97 5.39 11.47
CA THR A 132 -2.18 5.37 10.24
C THR A 132 -0.76 4.88 10.50
N ILE A 133 -0.31 3.91 9.71
CA ILE A 133 1.08 3.43 9.66
C ILE A 133 1.67 3.74 8.29
N GLY A 134 2.94 4.11 8.25
CA GLY A 134 3.58 4.55 7.01
C GLY A 134 4.18 5.95 7.06
N THR A 135 4.62 6.38 5.89
CA THR A 135 5.02 7.75 5.57
C THR A 135 3.76 8.56 5.25
N THR A 136 3.26 9.33 6.20
CA THR A 136 2.00 10.09 6.08
C THR A 136 2.10 11.35 5.21
N GLY A 137 3.30 11.65 4.72
CA GLY A 137 3.58 12.74 3.81
C GLY A 137 5.08 12.87 3.57
N CYS A 138 5.46 13.61 2.53
CA CYS A 138 6.86 13.76 2.19
C CYS A 138 7.56 14.63 3.24
N ASN A 139 8.72 14.16 3.68
CA ASN A 139 9.47 14.74 4.81
C ASN A 139 8.73 14.71 6.16
N LEU A 140 7.65 13.94 6.30
CA LEU A 140 7.00 13.69 7.59
C LEU A 140 7.62 12.48 8.30
N PRO A 141 7.53 12.40 9.64
CA PRO A 141 7.97 11.23 10.38
C PRO A 141 7.24 9.97 9.92
N ILE A 142 8.02 8.90 9.72
CA ILE A 142 7.49 7.59 9.40
C ILE A 142 6.91 6.98 10.68
N ILE A 143 5.62 6.64 10.66
CA ILE A 143 4.99 5.87 11.74
C ILE A 143 5.23 4.40 11.44
N THR A 144 6.32 3.85 11.99
CA THR A 144 6.71 2.46 11.74
C THR A 144 5.95 1.47 12.60
N HIS A 145 5.49 1.89 13.78
CA HIS A 145 5.00 0.99 14.82
C HIS A 145 4.03 1.71 15.78
N LEU A 146 2.91 1.06 16.09
CA LEU A 146 1.89 1.50 17.02
C LEU A 146 1.58 0.35 17.98
N GLN A 147 1.70 0.61 19.28
CA GLN A 147 1.44 -0.38 20.31
C GLN A 147 0.42 0.15 21.32
N LYS A 148 -0.48 -0.73 21.78
CA LYS A 148 -1.46 -0.40 22.81
C LYS A 148 -0.79 0.08 24.09
N SER A 149 -1.30 1.18 24.65
CA SER A 149 -0.86 1.72 25.93
C SER A 149 -2.02 2.37 26.67
N VAL A 150 -1.80 2.79 27.92
CA VAL A 150 -2.83 3.51 28.70
C VAL A 150 -3.21 4.84 28.02
N ALA A 151 -2.25 5.53 27.41
CA ALA A 151 -2.49 6.78 26.69
C ALA A 151 -3.08 6.57 25.28
N ARG A 152 -2.91 5.37 24.70
CA ARG A 152 -3.42 4.98 23.38
C ARG A 152 -4.10 3.60 23.48
N PRO A 153 -5.33 3.55 24.01
CA PRO A 153 -6.01 2.30 24.29
C PRO A 153 -6.65 1.75 23.01
N TYR A 154 -5.84 1.17 22.13
CA TYR A 154 -6.33 0.57 20.90
C TYR A 154 -7.07 -0.75 21.16
N PRO A 155 -8.04 -1.09 20.29
CA PRO A 155 -8.67 -2.41 20.24
C PRO A 155 -7.75 -3.51 19.69
N PHE A 156 -6.70 -3.16 18.95
CA PHE A 156 -5.60 -4.06 18.56
C PHE A 156 -4.41 -3.92 19.54
N SER A 157 -3.54 -4.93 19.58
CA SER A 157 -2.35 -4.93 20.44
C SER A 157 -1.18 -4.18 19.84
N ASP A 158 -0.99 -4.34 18.53
CA ASP A 158 0.19 -3.89 17.81
C ASP A 158 -0.10 -3.68 16.31
N ALA A 159 0.52 -2.68 15.69
CA ALA A 159 0.46 -2.46 14.25
C ALA A 159 1.78 -1.90 13.73
N PHE A 160 2.33 -2.50 12.68
CA PHE A 160 3.61 -2.08 12.10
C PHE A 160 3.64 -2.29 10.59
N TRP A 161 4.61 -1.65 9.96
CA TRP A 161 4.84 -1.80 8.52
C TRP A 161 6.33 -1.89 8.19
N PHE A 162 6.64 -2.53 7.07
CA PHE A 162 8.01 -2.65 6.56
C PHE A 162 8.02 -2.90 5.06
N VAL A 163 9.19 -2.69 4.45
CA VAL A 163 9.46 -3.01 3.04
C VAL A 163 10.50 -4.12 2.98
N SER A 164 10.21 -5.18 2.23
CA SER A 164 11.12 -6.31 2.02
C SER A 164 11.00 -6.83 0.58
N ALA A 165 12.14 -7.08 -0.06
CA ALA A 165 12.22 -7.58 -1.44
C ALA A 165 11.36 -6.76 -2.45
N GLY A 166 11.28 -5.44 -2.27
CA GLY A 166 10.50 -4.55 -3.15
C GLY A 166 8.99 -4.58 -2.93
N GLN A 167 8.51 -5.24 -1.87
CA GLN A 167 7.10 -5.28 -1.48
C GLN A 167 6.89 -4.59 -0.14
N THR A 168 5.69 -4.04 0.04
CA THR A 168 5.29 -3.36 1.27
C THR A 168 4.34 -4.25 2.09
N TYR A 169 4.56 -4.30 3.39
CA TYR A 169 3.82 -5.14 4.32
C TYR A 169 3.21 -4.27 5.43
N PHE A 170 1.92 -4.42 5.65
CA PHE A 170 1.18 -3.83 6.77
C PHE A 170 0.65 -4.96 7.65
N VAL A 171 0.97 -4.94 8.93
CA VAL A 171 0.61 -6.00 9.88
C VAL A 171 -0.11 -5.38 11.07
N ILE A 172 -1.32 -5.88 11.37
CA ILE A 172 -2.16 -5.43 12.48
C ILE A 172 -2.55 -6.66 13.31
N GLN A 173 -2.29 -6.65 14.62
CA GLN A 173 -2.47 -7.80 15.52
C GLN A 173 -2.98 -7.41 16.91
#